data_AF-A0A3D4P9W4-F1
#
_entry.id   AF-A0A3D4P9W4-F1
#
_cell.length_a   1.000
_cell.length_b   1.000
_cell.length_c   1.000
_cell.angle_alpha   90.00
_cell.angle_beta   90.00
_cell.angle_gamma   90.00
#
_symmetry.space_group_name_H-M   'P 1'
#
loop_
_entity.id
_entity.type
_entity.pdbx_description
1 polymer ?
#
loop_
_entity_poly.entity_id
_entity_poly.type
_entity_poly.pdbx_seq_one_letter_code
_entity_poly.pdbx_strand_id
1 'polypeptide(L)'
;MLVLEVTVNGKRICIAGTEDLAVLHANVTACGKLGSQTVPSREDETVDIFYTVGGLTSRRKSETDVHVKWKSIEPLAVGDVVQIKILESPTADRAKSRKRANRESGK
;
A
#
# COMPACT_ATOMS: atom_id res chain seq x y z
N MET A 1 13.46 -1.97 -12.76
CA MET A 1 12.05 -2.32 -12.45
C MET A 1 11.08 -1.13 -12.54
N LEU A 2 9.79 -1.43 -12.64
CA LEU A 2 8.70 -0.48 -12.38
C LEU A 2 8.66 -0.11 -10.88
N VAL A 3 8.54 1.18 -10.56
CA VAL A 3 8.47 1.69 -9.19
C VAL A 3 7.36 2.71 -9.01
N LEU A 4 6.87 2.84 -7.78
CA LEU A 4 5.98 3.93 -7.36
C LEU A 4 6.75 4.89 -6.44
N GLU A 5 6.99 6.10 -6.90
CA GLU A 5 7.38 7.20 -6.01
C GLU A 5 6.14 7.79 -5.37
N VAL A 6 6.09 7.74 -4.03
CA VAL A 6 4.96 8.21 -3.24
C VAL A 6 5.38 9.43 -2.44
N THR A 7 4.60 10.49 -2.54
CA THR A 7 4.75 11.73 -1.79
C THR A 7 3.43 12.06 -1.09
N VAL A 8 3.52 12.65 0.12
CA VAL A 8 2.37 13.16 0.87
C VAL A 8 2.68 14.60 1.24
N ASN A 9 1.81 15.53 0.84
CA ASN A 9 1.98 16.97 1.05
C ASN A 9 3.35 17.48 0.57
N GLY A 10 3.79 17.02 -0.61
CA GLY A 10 5.09 17.36 -1.20
C GLY A 10 6.30 16.68 -0.55
N LYS A 11 6.14 15.99 0.58
CA LYS A 11 7.22 15.23 1.23
C LYS A 11 7.33 13.83 0.63
N ARG A 12 8.51 13.47 0.13
CA ARG A 12 8.80 12.10 -0.33
C ARG A 12 8.71 11.10 0.82
N ILE A 13 7.87 10.10 0.64
CA ILE A 13 7.58 9.05 1.62
C ILE A 13 8.39 7.79 1.32
N CYS A 14 8.41 7.35 0.06
CA CYS A 14 9.25 6.26 -0.44
C CYS A 14 9.28 6.18 -1.97
N ILE A 15 10.28 5.51 -2.53
CA ILE A 15 10.22 4.84 -3.83
C ILE A 15 10.02 3.34 -3.58
N ALA A 16 8.86 2.81 -3.94
CA ALA A 16 8.48 1.42 -3.72
C ALA A 16 8.64 0.58 -4.99
N GLY A 17 9.33 -0.55 -4.88
CA GLY A 17 9.53 -1.51 -5.95
C GLY A 17 10.58 -2.56 -5.60
N THR A 18 10.52 -3.71 -6.25
CA THR A 18 11.56 -4.76 -6.22
C THR A 18 11.41 -5.61 -7.50
N GLU A 19 12.50 -6.19 -7.98
CA GLU A 19 12.56 -6.92 -9.26
C GLU A 19 11.70 -8.20 -9.27
N ASP A 20 11.32 -8.67 -8.08
CA ASP A 20 10.55 -9.90 -7.88
C ASP A 20 9.06 -9.65 -7.57
N LEU A 21 8.51 -8.46 -7.86
CA LEU A 21 7.08 -8.18 -7.68
C LEU A 21 6.21 -8.73 -8.81
N ALA A 22 5.05 -9.29 -8.44
CA ALA A 22 3.91 -9.44 -9.34
C ALA A 22 2.80 -8.41 -9.04
N VAL A 23 2.80 -7.81 -7.86
CA VAL A 23 1.85 -6.76 -7.47
C VAL A 23 2.62 -5.63 -6.80
N LEU A 24 2.34 -4.40 -7.21
CA LEU A 24 2.81 -3.17 -6.58
C LEU A 24 1.63 -2.22 -6.44
N HIS A 25 1.39 -1.70 -5.24
CA HIS A 25 0.26 -0.82 -4.96
C HIS A 25 0.62 0.33 -4.01
N ALA A 26 -0.07 1.44 -4.19
CA ALA A 26 -0.15 2.56 -3.27
C ALA A 26 -1.61 2.99 -3.20
N ASN A 27 -2.27 2.74 -2.06
CA ASN A 27 -3.71 2.89 -1.92
C ASN A 27 -4.03 3.99 -0.92
N VAL A 28 -5.06 4.78 -1.20
CA VAL A 28 -5.75 5.62 -0.22
C VAL A 28 -7.07 4.94 0.10
N THR A 29 -7.35 4.77 1.38
CA THR A 29 -8.56 4.14 1.89
C THR A 29 -9.25 5.11 2.83
N ALA A 30 -10.56 5.29 2.64
CA ALA A 30 -11.44 5.98 3.58
C ALA A 30 -12.53 4.99 4.03
N CYS A 31 -12.76 4.90 5.34
CA CYS A 31 -13.76 4.02 5.95
C CYS A 31 -14.68 4.82 6.89
N GLY A 32 -15.87 4.29 7.17
CA GLY A 32 -16.86 4.90 8.05
C GLY A 32 -18.00 5.60 7.30
N LYS A 33 -18.61 6.60 7.94
CA LYS A 33 -19.74 7.37 7.37
C LYS A 33 -19.26 8.43 6.36
N LEU A 34 -18.99 8.00 5.12
CA LEU A 34 -18.40 8.86 4.08
C LEU A 34 -19.41 9.80 3.38
N GLY A 35 -20.71 9.59 3.56
CA GLY A 35 -21.75 10.40 2.92
C GLY A 35 -23.06 10.42 3.68
N SER A 36 -23.98 11.29 3.27
CA SER A 36 -25.27 11.49 3.94
C SER A 36 -26.19 10.26 3.86
N GLN A 37 -26.01 9.40 2.88
CA GLN A 37 -26.78 8.15 2.71
C GLN A 37 -26.08 6.92 3.31
N THR A 38 -24.90 7.07 3.89
CA THR A 38 -24.21 5.97 4.57
C THR A 38 -24.75 5.84 5.99
N VAL A 39 -25.18 4.63 6.35
CA VAL A 39 -25.52 4.28 7.73
C VAL A 39 -24.25 3.76 8.41
N PRO A 40 -23.86 4.29 9.56
CA PRO A 40 -22.66 3.82 10.24
C PRO A 40 -22.87 2.41 10.80
N SER A 41 -21.81 1.63 10.88
CA SER A 41 -21.83 0.31 11.51
C SER A 41 -21.91 0.40 13.03
N ARG A 42 -21.55 1.54 13.63
CA ARG A 42 -21.64 1.85 15.07
C ARG A 42 -22.04 3.31 15.26
N GLU A 43 -22.76 3.64 16.34
CA GLU A 43 -23.23 5.01 16.57
C GLU A 43 -22.10 6.05 16.69
N ASP A 44 -20.93 5.65 17.17
CA ASP A 44 -19.74 6.48 17.38
C ASP A 44 -18.70 6.39 16.24
N GLU A 45 -19.05 5.76 15.11
CA GLU A 45 -18.11 5.54 14.02
C GLU A 45 -17.66 6.85 13.36
N THR A 46 -16.36 7.13 13.44
CA THR A 46 -15.70 8.25 12.77
C THR A 46 -15.22 7.86 11.37
N VAL A 47 -14.92 8.87 10.54
CA VAL A 47 -14.27 8.64 9.25
C VAL A 47 -12.77 8.45 9.48
N ASP A 48 -12.25 7.29 9.09
CA ASP A 48 -10.83 6.99 9.09
C ASP A 48 -10.29 7.07 7.66
N ILE A 49 -9.28 7.92 7.44
CA ILE A 49 -8.59 8.03 6.15
C ILE A 49 -7.14 7.64 6.38
N PHE A 50 -6.62 6.77 5.53
CA PHE A 50 -5.24 6.31 5.61
C PHE A 50 -4.71 5.92 4.24
N TYR A 51 -3.39 5.80 4.14
CA TYR A 51 -2.74 5.22 2.97
C TYR A 51 -1.86 4.04 3.34
N THR A 52 -1.59 3.20 2.35
CA THR A 52 -0.68 2.05 2.45
C THR A 52 0.16 1.95 1.19
N VAL A 53 1.39 1.45 1.30
CA VAL A 53 2.27 1.19 0.14
C VAL A 53 2.91 -0.19 0.30
N GLY A 54 2.62 -1.07 -0.65
CA GLY A 54 3.01 -2.46 -0.55
C GLY A 54 3.03 -3.18 -1.88
N GLY A 55 3.27 -4.48 -1.80
CA GLY A 55 3.32 -5.35 -2.95
C GLY A 55 3.32 -6.81 -2.54
N LEU A 56 3.28 -7.67 -3.55
CA LEU A 56 3.40 -9.11 -3.42
C LEU A 56 4.46 -9.59 -4.40
N THR A 57 5.45 -10.31 -3.88
CA THR A 57 6.44 -10.95 -4.74
C THR A 57 5.85 -12.14 -5.49
N SER A 58 6.40 -12.46 -6.65
CA SER A 58 6.18 -13.73 -7.33
C SER A 58 7.54 -14.29 -7.71
N ARG A 59 8.02 -15.27 -6.95
CA ARG A 59 9.40 -15.74 -7.03
C ARG A 59 9.51 -17.08 -7.77
N ARG A 60 10.68 -17.32 -8.37
CA ARG A 60 10.96 -18.58 -9.07
C ARG A 60 10.88 -19.76 -8.08
N LYS A 61 10.53 -20.94 -8.62
CA LYS A 61 10.17 -22.21 -7.92
C LYS A 61 10.78 -22.39 -6.53
N SER A 62 9.91 -22.79 -5.59
CA SER A 62 10.15 -23.16 -4.17
C SER A 62 10.33 -22.04 -3.16
N GLU A 63 10.50 -20.80 -3.59
CA GLU A 63 10.44 -19.65 -2.66
C GLU A 63 9.00 -19.25 -2.38
N THR A 64 8.65 -19.11 -1.09
CA THR A 64 7.33 -18.62 -0.68
C THR A 64 7.17 -17.16 -1.08
N ASP A 65 6.11 -16.78 -1.78
CA ASP A 65 5.83 -15.37 -2.07
C ASP A 65 5.72 -14.54 -0.78
N VAL A 66 5.99 -13.25 -0.86
CA VAL A 66 6.06 -12.37 0.31
C VAL A 66 5.27 -11.11 0.07
N HIS A 67 4.42 -10.77 1.04
CA HIS A 67 3.86 -9.44 1.17
C HIS A 67 4.96 -8.48 1.62
N VAL A 68 5.23 -7.49 0.80
CA VAL A 68 6.22 -6.44 1.04
C VAL A 68 5.46 -5.17 1.42
N LYS A 69 5.94 -4.44 2.44
CA LYS A 69 5.40 -3.14 2.81
C LYS A 69 6.50 -2.10 2.89
N TRP A 70 6.33 -0.99 2.19
CA TRP A 70 7.13 0.22 2.36
C TRP A 70 6.49 1.16 3.39
N LYS A 71 5.15 1.19 3.41
CA LYS A 71 4.34 1.87 4.42
C LYS A 71 3.20 0.98 4.87
N SER A 72 3.00 0.93 6.17
CA SER A 72 1.85 0.25 6.78
C SER A 72 0.62 1.16 6.66
N ILE A 73 -0.35 1.03 7.56
CA ILE A 73 -1.49 1.94 7.66
C ILE A 73 -0.97 3.24 8.27
N GLU A 74 -0.92 4.29 7.48
CA GLU A 74 -0.49 5.62 7.90
C GLU A 74 -1.68 6.59 7.75
N PRO A 75 -2.02 7.38 8.78
CA PRO A 75 -3.20 8.22 8.76
C PRO A 75 -3.08 9.36 7.75
N LEU A 76 -4.22 9.83 7.27
CA LEU A 76 -4.40 11.03 6.46
C LEU A 76 -5.52 11.88 7.04
N ALA A 77 -5.49 13.17 6.75
CA ALA A 77 -6.56 14.10 7.03
C ALA A 77 -7.21 14.63 5.75
N VAL A 78 -8.43 15.14 5.88
CA VAL A 78 -9.08 15.90 4.80
C VAL A 78 -8.20 17.09 4.43
N GLY A 79 -7.89 17.21 3.13
CA GLY A 79 -7.01 18.25 2.60
C GLY A 79 -5.57 17.78 2.34
N ASP A 80 -5.17 16.61 2.86
CA ASP A 80 -3.88 16.01 2.51
C ASP A 80 -3.85 15.62 1.02
N VAL A 81 -2.68 15.78 0.40
CA VAL A 81 -2.43 15.44 -0.99
C VAL A 81 -1.48 14.26 -1.05
N VAL A 82 -1.95 13.14 -1.61
CA VAL A 82 -1.13 11.98 -1.94
C VAL A 82 -0.84 12.00 -3.44
N GLN A 83 0.43 12.06 -3.82
CA GLN A 83 0.84 11.97 -5.23
C GLN A 83 1.69 10.72 -5.44
N ILE A 84 1.28 9.92 -6.42
CA ILE A 84 1.95 8.70 -6.86
C ILE A 84 2.47 8.92 -8.26
N LYS A 85 3.78 8.75 -8.45
CA LYS A 85 4.43 8.83 -9.75
C LYS A 85 4.95 7.45 -10.13
N ILE A 86 4.57 6.98 -11.32
CA ILE A 86 5.00 5.70 -11.87
C ILE A 86 6.27 5.95 -12.67
N LEU A 87 7.36 5.25 -12.34
CA LEU A 87 8.66 5.41 -12.98
C LEU A 87 9.27 4.04 -13.30
N GLU A 88 10.22 4.03 -14.23
CA GLU A 88 11.25 3.00 -14.26
C GLU A 88 12.46 3.47 -13.45
N SER A 89 13.03 2.58 -12.64
CA SER A 89 14.23 2.85 -11.86
C SER A 89 15.06 1.57 -11.67
N PRO A 90 16.40 1.66 -11.66
CA PRO A 90 17.25 0.54 -11.27
C PRO A 90 17.26 0.31 -9.75
N THR A 91 16.73 1.24 -8.95
CA THR A 91 16.75 1.17 -7.48
C THR A 91 15.41 1.55 -6.86
N ALA A 92 15.15 1.05 -5.66
CA ALA A 92 14.04 1.47 -4.79
C ALA A 92 14.49 1.49 -3.33
N ASP A 93 13.69 2.12 -2.48
CA ASP A 93 13.94 2.14 -1.06
C ASP A 93 13.74 0.74 -0.46
N ARG A 94 14.45 0.46 0.64
CA ARG A 94 14.28 -0.79 1.39
C ARG A 94 12.87 -0.86 1.99
N ALA A 95 12.19 -1.99 1.77
CA ALA A 95 10.92 -2.28 2.40
C ALA A 95 11.05 -2.36 3.93
N LYS A 96 10.06 -1.79 4.65
CA LYS A 96 9.99 -1.82 6.11
C LYS A 96 9.63 -3.20 6.67
N SER A 97 8.80 -3.96 5.95
CA SER A 97 8.46 -5.32 6.37
C SER A 97 8.24 -6.27 5.20
N ARG A 98 8.45 -7.56 5.49
CA ARG A 98 8.30 -8.69 4.58
C ARG A 98 7.65 -9.83 5.35
N LYS A 99 6.45 -10.27 4.94
CA LYS A 99 5.72 -11.39 5.55
C LYS A 99 5.42 -12.44 4.50
N ARG A 100 5.68 -13.72 4.80
CA ARG A 100 5.34 -14.83 3.90
C ARG A 100 3.85 -14.80 3.57
N ALA A 101 3.53 -14.91 2.28
CA ALA A 101 2.17 -15.13 1.81
C ALA A 101 1.78 -16.56 2.14
N ASN A 102 0.63 -16.74 2.78
CA ASN A 102 0.05 -18.07 2.93
C ASN A 102 -0.46 -18.49 1.56
N ARG A 103 0.05 -19.60 1.02
CA ARG A 103 -0.68 -20.34 0.00
C ARG A 103 -1.76 -21.12 0.73
N GLU A 104 -3.01 -20.70 0.66
CA GLU A 104 -4.07 -21.68 0.78
C GLU A 104 -3.91 -22.62 -0.42
N SER A 105 -3.54 -23.86 -0.13
CA SER A 105 -3.60 -24.95 -1.10
C SER A 105 -5.04 -24.96 -1.62
N GLY A 106 -5.23 -24.59 -2.88
CA GLY A 106 -6.53 -24.73 -3.53
C GLY A 106 -7.04 -26.16 -3.31
N LYS A 107 -8.28 -26.26 -2.82
CA LYS A 107 -9.07 -27.49 -2.92
C LYS A 107 -9.39 -27.77 -4.39
#